data_AF-A0A975HMA4-F1
#
_entry.id   AF-A0A975HMA4-F1
#
_cell.length_a   1.000
_cell.length_b   1.000
_cell.length_c   1.000
_cell.angle_alpha   90.00
_cell.angle_beta   90.00
_cell.angle_gamma   90.00
#
_symmetry.space_group_name_H-M   'P 1'
#
loop_
_entity.id
_entity.type
_entity.pdbx_description
1 polymer ?
#
loop_
_entity_poly.entity_id
_entity_poly.type
_entity_poly.pdbx_seq_one_letter_code
_entity_poly.pdbx_strand_id
1 'polypeptide(L)'
;MFELSQKPDLPNGFQYLMPVISTQKAWSLFDFLRLNINWQQPSIQVYGKFHPIPRLQCYIADSGLNYQYSALNLLPDAWNEPLFAMRQRLQTAFKQPFNAVLLNYYRNGLDCMGWHSDDEPELGDHPTIVSVSLGAARKFAIKDRETASQWQLYLEHGSALVMTGMSQQLYVHSLPKQRKVGEGRINLTFRNIVNK
;
A
#
# COMPACT_ATOMS: atom_id res chain seq x y z
N MET A 1 -10.64 16.52 11.53
CA MET A 1 -11.53 16.66 10.35
C MET A 1 -10.62 16.80 9.15
N PHE A 2 -10.74 15.94 8.14
CA PHE A 2 -9.95 16.03 6.90
C PHE A 2 -10.60 17.08 6.00
N GLU A 3 -9.86 18.11 5.57
CA GLU A 3 -10.35 19.11 4.61
C GLU A 3 -10.43 18.49 3.21
N LEU A 4 -11.58 18.64 2.55
CA LEU A 4 -11.81 18.12 1.20
C LEU A 4 -11.29 19.14 0.18
N SER A 5 -9.99 19.09 -0.15
CA SER A 5 -9.53 19.52 -1.48
C SER A 5 -10.31 18.73 -2.53
N GLN A 6 -10.63 19.32 -3.71
CA GLN A 6 -11.43 18.69 -4.78
C GLN A 6 -11.21 17.17 -4.82
N LYS A 7 -12.25 16.43 -4.41
CA LYS A 7 -12.18 14.98 -4.28
C LYS A 7 -11.93 14.43 -5.68
N PRO A 8 -10.83 13.69 -5.93
CA PRO A 8 -10.64 13.06 -7.23
C PRO A 8 -11.84 12.18 -7.53
N ASP A 9 -12.32 12.23 -8.77
CA ASP A 9 -13.37 11.33 -9.23
C ASP A 9 -12.80 9.91 -9.26
N LEU A 10 -13.28 9.08 -8.35
CA LEU A 10 -12.79 7.74 -8.10
C LEU A 10 -13.97 6.78 -8.10
N PRO A 11 -13.76 5.54 -8.57
CA PRO A 11 -14.82 4.56 -8.61
C PRO A 11 -15.27 4.16 -7.20
N ASN A 12 -16.46 3.57 -7.10
CA ASN A 12 -17.00 3.08 -5.85
C ASN A 12 -16.01 2.14 -5.14
N GLY A 13 -15.90 2.31 -3.82
CA GLY A 13 -14.95 1.57 -3.00
C GLY A 13 -13.56 2.23 -2.90
N PHE A 14 -13.31 3.37 -3.55
CA PHE A 14 -12.08 4.14 -3.38
C PHE A 14 -12.33 5.51 -2.76
N GLN A 15 -11.53 5.88 -1.75
CA GLN A 15 -11.57 7.20 -1.13
C GLN A 15 -10.15 7.73 -0.92
N TYR A 16 -9.88 8.92 -1.47
CA TYR A 16 -8.64 9.64 -1.26
C TYR A 16 -8.77 10.61 -0.08
N LEU A 17 -7.80 10.57 0.84
CA LEU A 17 -7.73 11.41 2.03
C LEU A 17 -6.39 12.14 2.06
N MET A 18 -6.41 13.45 2.24
CA MET A 18 -5.18 14.23 2.37
C MET A 18 -5.43 15.52 3.17
N PRO A 19 -4.55 15.89 4.10
CA PRO A 19 -3.47 15.08 4.67
C PRO A 19 -3.97 14.13 5.76
N VAL A 20 -3.36 12.94 5.93
CA VAL A 20 -3.63 12.04 7.09
C VAL A 20 -2.58 12.10 8.20
N ILE A 21 -1.46 12.75 7.89
CA ILE A 21 -0.31 12.97 8.76
C ILE A 21 0.27 14.35 8.42
N SER A 22 0.77 15.09 9.41
CA SER A 22 1.40 16.40 9.13
C SER A 22 2.68 16.20 8.32
N THR A 23 2.99 17.14 7.44
CA THR A 23 4.17 17.10 6.55
C THR A 23 5.46 16.80 7.31
N GLN A 24 5.68 17.44 8.47
CA GLN A 24 6.86 17.19 9.30
C GLN A 24 6.92 15.73 9.78
N LYS A 25 5.82 15.20 10.35
CA LYS A 25 5.76 13.82 10.82
C LYS A 25 5.89 12.81 9.68
N ALA A 26 5.35 13.15 8.51
CA ALA A 26 5.42 12.32 7.31
C ALA A 26 6.86 12.18 6.79
N TRP A 27 7.64 13.27 6.78
CA TRP A 27 9.08 13.21 6.48
C TRP A 27 9.89 12.47 7.54
N SER A 28 9.66 12.74 8.83
CA SER A 28 10.34 12.01 9.91
C SER A 28 10.06 10.51 9.83
N LEU A 29 8.81 10.11 9.53
CA LEU A 29 8.46 8.71 9.33
C LEU A 29 9.11 8.13 8.07
N PHE A 30 9.14 8.86 6.96
CA PHE A 30 9.81 8.42 5.74
C PHE A 30 11.29 8.10 5.99
N ASP A 31 12.02 9.02 6.61
CA ASP A 31 13.45 8.82 6.90
C ASP A 31 13.70 7.69 7.89
N PHE A 32 12.89 7.62 8.95
CA PHE A 32 12.96 6.52 9.91
C PHE A 32 12.78 5.16 9.21
N LEU A 33 11.70 5.01 8.42
CA LEU A 33 11.41 3.74 7.75
C LEU A 33 12.46 3.38 6.69
N ARG A 34 12.93 4.38 5.94
CA ARG A 34 13.99 4.16 4.94
C ARG A 34 15.26 3.58 5.55
N LEU A 35 15.61 3.99 6.77
CA LEU A 35 16.85 3.59 7.45
C LEU A 35 16.70 2.36 8.37
N ASN A 36 15.51 2.10 8.92
CA ASN A 36 15.33 1.13 10.00
C ASN A 36 14.48 -0.09 9.62
N ILE A 37 13.90 -0.13 8.41
CA ILE A 37 13.18 -1.30 7.93
C ILE A 37 14.16 -2.28 7.27
N ASN A 38 13.99 -3.57 7.58
CA ASN A 38 14.72 -4.67 6.96
C ASN A 38 14.19 -4.93 5.53
N TRP A 39 14.46 -4.01 4.61
CA TRP A 39 13.98 -4.05 3.24
C TRP A 39 14.47 -5.29 2.47
N GLN A 40 13.53 -6.05 1.90
CA GLN A 40 13.80 -7.22 1.08
C GLN A 40 13.46 -6.98 -0.38
N GLN A 41 14.19 -7.64 -1.30
CA GLN A 41 13.89 -7.64 -2.73
C GLN A 41 13.79 -9.08 -3.26
N PRO A 42 12.71 -9.81 -2.93
CA PRO A 42 12.55 -11.18 -3.39
C PRO A 42 12.45 -11.26 -4.91
N SER A 43 12.74 -12.43 -5.46
CA SER A 43 12.58 -12.71 -6.88
C SER A 43 11.32 -13.52 -7.13
N ILE A 44 10.61 -13.20 -8.22
CA ILE A 44 9.45 -13.95 -8.70
C ILE A 44 9.78 -14.60 -10.04
N GLN A 45 9.15 -15.73 -10.33
CA GLN A 45 9.30 -16.40 -11.61
C GLN A 45 8.35 -15.80 -12.64
N VAL A 46 8.90 -15.28 -13.73
CA VAL A 46 8.16 -14.74 -14.87
C VAL A 46 8.72 -15.39 -16.14
N TYR A 47 7.86 -16.03 -16.94
CA TYR A 47 8.25 -16.79 -18.13
C TYR A 47 9.42 -17.77 -17.89
N GLY A 48 9.38 -18.49 -16.77
CA GLY A 48 10.40 -19.47 -16.41
C GLY A 48 11.68 -18.90 -15.79
N LYS A 49 11.89 -17.57 -15.80
CA LYS A 49 13.09 -16.93 -15.24
C LYS A 49 12.77 -16.18 -13.95
N PHE A 50 13.69 -16.22 -12.99
CA PHE A 50 13.58 -15.45 -11.76
C PHE A 50 14.04 -14.02 -11.97
N HIS A 51 13.19 -13.07 -11.60
CA HIS A 51 13.47 -11.64 -11.65
C HIS A 51 13.19 -11.00 -10.30
N PRO A 52 14.08 -10.12 -9.79
CA PRO A 52 13.79 -9.36 -8.58
C PRO A 52 12.56 -8.50 -8.81
N ILE A 53 11.66 -8.44 -7.83
CA ILE A 53 10.54 -7.52 -7.91
C ILE A 53 11.05 -6.07 -8.01
N PRO A 54 10.40 -5.20 -8.81
CA PRO A 54 10.89 -3.84 -9.05
C PRO A 54 10.46 -2.89 -7.91
N ARG A 55 10.79 -3.25 -6.67
CA ARG A 55 10.60 -2.48 -5.44
C ARG A 55 11.27 -3.22 -4.28
N LEU A 56 11.46 -2.54 -3.15
CA LEU A 56 11.76 -3.19 -1.89
C LEU A 56 10.47 -3.39 -1.09
N GLN A 57 10.38 -4.43 -0.28
CA GLN A 57 9.23 -4.68 0.58
C GLN A 57 9.62 -5.21 1.96
N CYS A 58 8.74 -5.00 2.93
CA CYS A 58 8.81 -5.59 4.27
C CYS A 58 7.37 -5.82 4.74
N TYR A 59 7.12 -7.00 5.30
CA TYR A 59 5.83 -7.35 5.86
C TYR A 59 5.94 -7.31 7.38
N ILE A 60 5.04 -6.56 8.02
CA ILE A 60 4.96 -6.46 9.48
C ILE A 60 3.56 -6.88 9.90
N ALA A 61 3.45 -7.74 10.90
CA ALA A 61 2.16 -8.23 11.38
C ALA A 61 2.19 -8.57 12.87
N ASP A 62 1.01 -8.77 13.46
CA ASP A 62 0.90 -9.35 14.79
C ASP A 62 1.51 -10.76 14.84
N SER A 63 2.05 -11.12 16.02
CA SER A 63 2.66 -12.43 16.24
C SER A 63 1.69 -13.56 15.91
N GLY A 64 2.16 -14.54 15.13
CA GLY A 64 1.36 -15.72 14.75
C GLY A 64 0.54 -15.54 13.47
N LEU A 65 0.63 -14.39 12.79
CA LEU A 65 0.06 -14.20 11.45
C LEU A 65 1.12 -14.51 10.39
N ASN A 66 1.05 -15.70 9.80
CA ASN A 66 1.84 -16.02 8.60
C ASN A 66 1.05 -15.57 7.37
N TYR A 67 1.71 -14.84 6.46
CA TYR A 67 1.07 -14.34 5.25
C TYR A 67 1.73 -14.92 4.00
N GLN A 68 0.94 -15.55 3.14
CA GLN A 68 1.39 -15.99 1.82
C GLN A 68 1.13 -14.87 0.81
N TYR A 69 2.19 -14.16 0.41
CA TYR A 69 2.08 -13.15 -0.64
C TYR A 69 2.70 -13.67 -1.94
N SER A 70 1.91 -13.83 -3.01
CA SER A 70 2.42 -14.18 -4.34
C SER A 70 3.39 -15.40 -4.35
N ALA A 71 3.05 -16.46 -3.61
CA ALA A 71 3.86 -17.67 -3.41
C ALA A 71 5.19 -17.47 -2.65
N LEU A 72 5.41 -16.31 -2.04
CA LEU A 72 6.53 -16.04 -1.14
C LEU A 72 6.06 -16.13 0.32
N ASN A 73 6.65 -17.03 1.11
CA ASN A 73 6.50 -17.04 2.56
C ASN A 73 7.25 -15.82 3.12
N LEU A 74 6.55 -14.70 3.30
CA LEU A 74 7.08 -13.54 4.01
C LEU A 74 6.90 -13.78 5.50
N LEU A 75 8.02 -13.99 6.21
CA LEU A 75 8.00 -13.98 7.67
C LEU A 75 7.77 -12.53 8.13
N PRO A 76 6.76 -12.28 9.01
CA PRO A 76 6.49 -10.93 9.47
C PRO A 76 7.59 -10.44 10.40
N ASP A 77 8.04 -9.20 10.17
CA ASP A 77 8.80 -8.43 11.14
C ASP A 77 7.86 -7.91 12.25
N ALA A 78 8.42 -7.62 13.42
CA ALA A 78 7.69 -7.01 14.51
C ALA A 78 7.35 -5.54 14.24
N TRP A 79 6.25 -5.06 14.81
CA TRP A 79 5.88 -3.64 14.76
C TRP A 79 6.95 -2.78 15.42
N ASN A 80 7.41 -1.74 14.72
CA ASN A 80 8.13 -0.64 15.34
C ASN A 80 7.15 0.43 15.87
N GLU A 81 7.61 1.24 16.83
CA GLU A 81 6.80 2.26 17.50
C GLU A 81 6.05 3.21 16.53
N PRO A 82 6.70 3.82 15.51
CA PRO A 82 5.97 4.70 14.59
C PRO A 82 4.84 4.01 13.81
N LEU A 83 5.06 2.77 13.35
CA LEU A 83 4.03 2.02 12.62
C LEU A 83 2.91 1.54 13.54
N PHE A 84 3.23 1.13 14.77
CA PHE A 84 2.23 0.75 15.77
C PHE A 84 1.32 1.94 16.12
N ALA A 85 1.90 3.12 16.35
CA ALA A 85 1.12 4.33 16.63
C ALA A 85 0.24 4.75 15.44
N MET A 86 0.73 4.62 14.20
CA MET A 86 -0.09 4.85 13.00
C MET A 86 -1.23 3.83 12.91
N ARG A 87 -0.94 2.55 13.14
CA ARG A 87 -1.94 1.48 13.15
C ARG A 87 -3.07 1.78 14.12
N GLN A 88 -2.77 2.13 15.37
CA GLN A 88 -3.80 2.45 16.37
C GLN A 88 -4.70 3.60 15.91
N ARG A 89 -4.12 4.67 15.34
CA ARG A 89 -4.89 5.80 14.80
C ARG A 89 -5.83 5.36 13.67
N LEU A 90 -5.36 4.50 12.76
CA LEU A 90 -6.17 3.96 11.67
C LEU A 90 -7.26 3.03 12.20
N GLN A 91 -6.96 2.16 13.17
CA GLN A 91 -7.94 1.28 13.80
C GLN A 91 -9.09 2.09 14.42
N THR A 92 -8.78 3.17 15.15
CA THR A 92 -9.81 4.06 15.71
C THR A 92 -10.61 4.78 14.61
N ALA A 93 -9.94 5.32 13.59
CA ALA A 93 -10.60 6.12 12.55
C ALA A 93 -11.54 5.29 11.67
N PHE A 94 -11.12 4.07 11.31
CA PHE A 94 -11.87 3.21 10.38
C PHE A 94 -12.68 2.13 11.08
N LYS A 95 -12.54 1.97 12.41
CA LYS A 95 -13.16 0.88 13.19
C LYS A 95 -12.84 -0.50 12.61
N GLN A 96 -11.60 -0.68 12.17
CA GLN A 96 -11.10 -1.91 11.57
C GLN A 96 -9.92 -2.44 12.39
N PRO A 97 -9.84 -3.76 12.65
CA PRO A 97 -8.77 -4.33 13.47
C PRO A 97 -7.52 -4.61 12.61
N PHE A 98 -6.93 -3.57 12.01
CA PHE A 98 -5.71 -3.73 11.22
C PHE A 98 -4.63 -4.45 12.04
N ASN A 99 -4.17 -5.60 11.56
CA ASN A 99 -3.23 -6.48 12.25
C ASN A 99 -1.97 -6.76 11.40
N ALA A 100 -1.93 -6.24 10.18
CA ALA A 100 -0.79 -6.34 9.27
C ALA A 100 -0.57 -5.06 8.46
N VAL A 101 0.68 -4.85 8.02
CA VAL A 101 1.06 -3.82 7.06
C VAL A 101 2.10 -4.35 6.09
N LEU A 102 1.85 -4.19 4.80
CA LEU A 102 2.84 -4.41 3.75
C LEU A 102 3.47 -3.08 3.35
N LEU A 103 4.76 -2.94 3.64
CA LEU A 103 5.55 -1.80 3.23
C LEU A 103 6.12 -2.05 1.84
N ASN A 104 6.03 -1.05 0.98
CA ASN A 104 6.64 -1.04 -0.34
C ASN A 104 7.48 0.23 -0.51
N TYR A 105 8.79 0.08 -0.69
CA TYR A 105 9.69 1.19 -1.00
C TYR A 105 10.09 1.16 -2.48
N TYR A 106 9.61 2.17 -3.20
CA TYR A 106 9.96 2.45 -4.58
C TYR A 106 11.12 3.44 -4.57
N ARG A 107 12.31 2.98 -4.92
CA ARG A 107 13.55 3.78 -4.80
C ARG A 107 13.54 5.01 -5.73
N ASN A 108 12.87 4.88 -6.88
CA ASN A 108 12.65 5.93 -7.87
C ASN A 108 11.48 5.53 -8.80
N GLY A 109 11.30 6.26 -9.89
CA GLY A 109 10.29 6.02 -10.91
C GLY A 109 10.45 4.76 -11.77
N LEU A 110 11.58 4.04 -11.68
CA LEU A 110 11.78 2.76 -12.38
C LEU A 110 11.19 1.58 -11.61
N ASP A 111 11.12 1.71 -10.28
CA ASP A 111 10.38 0.77 -9.43
C ASP A 111 8.86 0.97 -9.66
N CYS A 112 8.13 -0.14 -9.72
CA CYS A 112 6.72 -0.17 -10.11
C CYS A 112 5.96 -1.34 -9.51
N MET A 113 4.64 -1.30 -9.67
CA MET A 113 3.75 -2.42 -9.39
C MET A 113 2.80 -2.58 -10.57
N GLY A 114 2.74 -3.79 -11.12
CA GLY A 114 1.86 -4.10 -12.25
C GLY A 114 0.39 -4.07 -11.87
N TRP A 115 -0.49 -4.32 -12.83
CA TRP A 115 -1.92 -4.47 -12.57
C TRP A 115 -2.16 -5.67 -11.65
N HIS A 116 -2.81 -5.44 -10.52
CA HIS A 116 -3.18 -6.46 -9.54
C HIS A 116 -4.40 -6.00 -8.72
N SER A 117 -4.96 -6.91 -7.93
CA SER A 117 -5.86 -6.60 -6.83
C SER A 117 -5.25 -7.19 -5.56
N ASP A 118 -5.63 -6.66 -4.40
CA ASP A 118 -5.34 -7.29 -3.11
C ASP A 118 -6.47 -8.30 -2.83
N ASP A 119 -6.47 -9.43 -3.55
CA ASP A 119 -7.50 -10.47 -3.52
C ASP A 119 -7.06 -11.76 -2.81
N GLU A 120 -6.08 -11.64 -1.90
CA GLU A 120 -5.62 -12.77 -1.10
C GLU A 120 -6.75 -13.30 -0.19
N PRO A 121 -7.03 -14.62 -0.16
CA PRO A 121 -8.12 -15.21 0.63
C PRO A 121 -8.07 -14.85 2.13
N GLU A 122 -6.88 -14.60 2.65
CA GLU A 122 -6.62 -14.21 4.03
C GLU A 122 -7.22 -12.84 4.40
N LEU A 123 -7.60 -12.03 3.41
CA LEU A 123 -8.23 -10.72 3.60
C LEU A 123 -9.77 -10.80 3.72
N GLY A 124 -10.36 -11.96 3.41
CA GLY A 124 -11.82 -12.15 3.37
C GLY A 124 -12.49 -11.49 2.17
N ASP A 125 -13.82 -11.49 2.15
CA ASP A 125 -14.59 -11.14 0.94
C ASP A 125 -14.61 -9.65 0.59
N HIS A 126 -14.64 -8.79 1.62
CA HIS A 126 -14.79 -7.34 1.48
C HIS A 126 -13.79 -6.58 2.36
N PRO A 127 -12.48 -6.72 2.11
CA PRO A 127 -11.47 -6.13 2.96
C PRO A 127 -11.55 -4.60 2.94
N THR A 128 -11.27 -4.00 4.10
CA THR A 128 -10.90 -2.59 4.18
C THR A 128 -9.39 -2.49 4.18
N ILE A 129 -8.84 -1.79 3.20
CA ILE A 129 -7.41 -1.59 3.03
C ILE A 129 -7.12 -0.09 3.09
N VAL A 130 -6.10 0.30 3.85
CA VAL A 130 -5.67 1.70 3.93
C VAL A 130 -4.22 1.81 3.49
N SER A 131 -4.00 2.46 2.34
CA SER A 131 -2.68 2.72 1.76
C SER A 131 -2.23 4.13 2.09
N VAL A 132 -1.21 4.29 2.94
CA VAL A 132 -0.60 5.58 3.27
C VAL A 132 0.67 5.79 2.43
N SER A 133 0.84 6.98 1.85
CA SER A 133 1.96 7.32 0.98
C SER A 133 2.91 8.33 1.62
N LEU A 134 4.21 8.09 1.52
CA LEU A 134 5.30 8.93 2.03
C LEU A 134 6.37 9.11 0.95
N GLY A 135 7.13 10.20 1.01
CA GLY A 135 8.07 10.59 -0.04
C GLY A 135 7.40 11.05 -1.35
N ALA A 136 8.01 10.68 -2.48
CA ALA A 136 7.65 11.16 -3.82
C ALA A 136 6.20 10.83 -4.23
N ALA A 137 5.52 11.81 -4.81
CA ALA A 137 4.21 11.60 -5.41
C ALA A 137 4.31 10.66 -6.62
N ARG A 138 3.40 9.69 -6.70
CA ARG A 138 3.36 8.73 -7.82
C ARG A 138 1.95 8.59 -8.34
N LYS A 139 1.86 8.44 -9.66
CA LYS A 139 0.61 8.13 -10.33
C LYS A 139 0.17 6.72 -9.92
N PHE A 140 -1.05 6.61 -9.44
CA PHE A 140 -1.75 5.37 -9.20
C PHE A 140 -2.89 5.26 -10.22
N ALA A 141 -3.00 4.12 -10.86
CA ALA A 141 -4.01 3.88 -11.88
C ALA A 141 -4.94 2.77 -11.42
N ILE A 142 -6.24 2.96 -11.62
CA ILE A 142 -7.31 2.01 -11.32
C ILE A 142 -7.97 1.67 -12.65
N LYS A 143 -8.27 0.40 -12.88
CA LYS A 143 -8.95 -0.08 -14.08
C LYS A 143 -10.05 -1.06 -13.70
N ASP A 144 -11.25 -0.79 -14.19
CA ASP A 144 -12.39 -1.70 -14.10
C ASP A 144 -12.10 -2.97 -14.90
N ARG A 145 -12.39 -4.14 -14.31
CA ARG A 145 -12.11 -5.43 -14.94
C ARG A 145 -13.04 -5.74 -16.11
N GLU A 146 -14.28 -5.27 -16.08
CA GLU A 146 -15.30 -5.58 -17.08
C GLU A 146 -15.35 -4.53 -18.19
N THR A 147 -15.43 -3.25 -17.82
CA THR A 147 -15.60 -2.15 -18.77
C THR A 147 -14.27 -1.59 -19.30
N ALA A 148 -13.15 -1.96 -18.67
CA ALA A 148 -11.82 -1.39 -18.92
C ALA A 148 -11.70 0.13 -18.70
N SER A 149 -12.72 0.76 -18.09
CA SER A 149 -12.69 2.17 -17.66
C SER A 149 -11.51 2.41 -16.72
N GLN A 150 -10.88 3.58 -16.82
CA GLN A 150 -9.68 3.91 -16.05
C GLN A 150 -9.81 5.21 -15.28
N TRP A 151 -9.26 5.20 -14.07
CA TRP A 151 -9.10 6.37 -13.22
C TRP A 151 -7.63 6.51 -12.84
N GLN A 152 -7.19 7.74 -12.66
CA GLN A 152 -5.82 8.04 -12.27
C GLN A 152 -5.81 9.16 -11.24
N LEU A 153 -4.95 9.01 -10.25
CA LEU A 153 -4.65 10.05 -9.28
C LEU A 153 -3.18 10.02 -8.91
N TYR A 154 -2.68 11.12 -8.38
CA TYR A 154 -1.38 11.13 -7.71
C TYR A 154 -1.59 10.84 -6.23
N LEU A 155 -0.82 9.89 -5.71
CA LEU A 155 -0.74 9.62 -4.28
C LEU A 155 0.38 10.48 -3.70
N GLU A 156 -0.01 11.56 -3.05
CA GLU A 156 0.89 12.59 -2.54
C GLU A 156 1.56 12.22 -1.23
N HIS A 157 2.56 13.00 -0.84
CA HIS A 157 3.21 12.87 0.46
C HIS A 157 2.20 13.08 1.61
N GLY A 158 2.08 12.09 2.49
CA GLY A 158 1.19 12.14 3.64
C GLY A 158 -0.30 11.92 3.31
N SER A 159 -0.62 11.46 2.10
CA SER A 159 -1.98 11.06 1.71
C SER A 159 -2.31 9.63 2.12
N ALA A 160 -3.61 9.29 2.16
CA ALA A 160 -4.08 7.92 2.19
C ALA A 160 -5.08 7.63 1.07
N LEU A 161 -5.01 6.43 0.50
CA LEU A 161 -6.04 5.84 -0.34
C LEU A 161 -6.70 4.69 0.43
N VAL A 162 -8.00 4.80 0.63
CA VAL A 162 -8.82 3.78 1.31
C VAL A 162 -9.54 2.97 0.23
N MET A 163 -9.45 1.65 0.31
CA MET A 163 -10.09 0.70 -0.59
C MET A 163 -11.01 -0.22 0.21
N THR A 164 -12.30 -0.28 -0.14
CA THR A 164 -13.34 -1.00 0.62
C THR A 164 -14.34 -1.73 -0.28
N GLY A 165 -15.25 -2.50 0.34
CA GLY A 165 -16.36 -3.15 -0.36
C GLY A 165 -15.86 -4.11 -1.43
N MET A 166 -16.40 -3.99 -2.64
CA MET A 166 -16.04 -4.83 -3.79
C MET A 166 -14.83 -4.29 -4.58
N SER A 167 -14.09 -3.31 -4.05
CA SER A 167 -12.99 -2.66 -4.80
C SER A 167 -11.96 -3.66 -5.36
N GLN A 168 -11.56 -4.65 -4.55
CA GLN A 168 -10.58 -5.66 -4.98
C GLN A 168 -11.14 -6.67 -5.97
N GLN A 169 -12.47 -6.88 -5.96
CA GLN A 169 -13.15 -7.79 -6.89
C GLN A 169 -13.40 -7.14 -8.26
N LEU A 170 -13.79 -5.85 -8.28
CA LEU A 170 -14.22 -5.15 -9.50
C LEU A 170 -13.06 -4.46 -10.24
N TYR A 171 -12.00 -4.07 -9.52
CA TYR A 171 -10.94 -3.25 -10.08
C TYR A 171 -9.57 -3.88 -9.89
N VAL A 172 -8.70 -3.69 -10.88
CA VAL A 172 -7.25 -3.85 -10.72
C VAL A 172 -6.60 -2.48 -10.62
N HIS A 173 -5.48 -2.40 -9.93
CA HIS A 173 -4.73 -1.17 -9.76
C HIS A 173 -3.23 -1.38 -10.00
N SER A 174 -2.53 -0.29 -10.32
CA SER A 174 -1.10 -0.31 -10.61
C SER A 174 -0.40 0.97 -10.19
N LEU A 175 0.92 0.85 -9.98
CA LEU A 175 1.83 1.97 -9.82
C LEU A 175 2.82 1.95 -11.00
N PRO A 176 2.48 2.56 -12.16
CA PRO A 176 3.30 2.48 -13.37
C PRO A 176 4.67 3.14 -13.21
N LYS A 177 5.62 2.73 -14.07
CA LYS A 177 6.94 3.37 -14.17
C LYS A 177 6.81 4.83 -14.60
N GLN A 178 7.54 5.73 -13.95
CA GLN A 178 7.59 7.16 -14.25
C GLN A 178 9.06 7.63 -14.27
N ARG A 179 9.75 7.46 -15.40
CA ARG A 179 11.21 7.67 -15.54
C ARG A 179 11.76 9.01 -15.03
N LYS A 180 10.92 10.05 -14.94
CA LYS A 180 11.29 11.40 -14.46
C LYS A 180 11.29 11.54 -12.93
N VAL A 181 10.75 10.58 -12.18
CA VAL A 181 10.74 10.62 -10.72
C VAL A 181 12.07 10.06 -10.21
N GLY A 182 12.89 10.92 -9.61
CA GLY A 182 14.20 10.54 -9.06
C GLY A 182 14.14 10.15 -7.58
N GLU A 183 13.12 10.64 -6.87
CA GLU A 183 12.98 10.54 -5.43
C GLU A 183 12.24 9.25 -5.02
N GLY A 184 12.54 8.79 -3.80
CA GLY A 184 11.94 7.58 -3.25
C GLY A 184 10.53 7.79 -2.71
N ARG A 185 9.70 6.74 -2.79
CA ARG A 185 8.34 6.68 -2.22
C ARG A 185 8.18 5.44 -1.35
N ILE A 186 7.72 5.61 -0.11
CA ILE A 186 7.31 4.50 0.75
C ILE A 186 5.78 4.46 0.81
N ASN A 187 5.23 3.27 0.65
CA ASN A 187 3.80 2.99 0.77
C ASN A 187 3.56 2.00 1.89
N LEU A 188 2.61 2.31 2.77
CA LEU A 188 2.20 1.47 3.89
C LEU A 188 0.77 0.98 3.63
N THR A 189 0.60 -0.30 3.27
CA THR A 189 -0.71 -0.89 3.02
C THR A 189 -1.18 -1.67 4.24
N PHE A 190 -2.03 -1.05 5.06
CA PHE A 190 -2.61 -1.66 6.26
C PHE A 190 -3.78 -2.57 5.91
N ARG A 191 -3.80 -3.76 6.51
CA ARG A 191 -4.77 -4.83 6.22
C ARG A 191 -5.23 -5.50 7.51
N ASN A 192 -6.40 -6.12 7.45
CA ASN A 192 -6.90 -7.05 8.47
C ASN A 192 -6.87 -8.46 7.89
N ILE A 193 -6.02 -9.32 8.44
CA ILE A 193 -5.94 -10.74 8.12
C ILE A 193 -6.98 -11.48 8.95
N VAL A 194 -7.99 -12.06 8.28
CA VAL A 194 -9.16 -12.71 8.92
C VAL A 194 -9.00 -14.22 9.04
N ASN A 195 -8.33 -14.87 8.09
CA ASN A 195 -8.16 -16.32 8.07
C ASN A 195 -6.77 -16.68 8.63
N LYS A 196 -6.76 -17.49 9.69
CA LYS A 196 -5.58 -18.02 10.38
C LYS A 196 -5.34 -19.47 10.01
#